data_AF-A0A6G0I0X0-F1
#
_entry.id   AF-A0A6G0I0X0-F1
#
_cell.length_a   1.000
_cell.length_b   1.000
_cell.length_c   1.000
_cell.angle_alpha   90.00
_cell.angle_beta   90.00
_cell.angle_gamma   90.00
#
_symmetry.space_group_name_H-M   'P 1'
#
loop_
_entity.id
_entity.type
_entity.pdbx_description
1 polymer ?
#
loop_
_entity_poly.entity_id
_entity_poly.type
_entity_poly.pdbx_seq_one_letter_code
_entity_poly.pdbx_strand_id
1 'polypeptide(L)'
;MSGYKRMRRQHQKQLIALENRLKAEMDEHRLRLQKELETQANNTYIELERLAKRHAAQTDKELQLKRGGIQQQIVAQQKKELTSFLENQKKEYRICKDKIKEEMSEDPCTPKEEKQERLSRHKETMQRSQAEEEAHLLAQQRLVYDRSCRALKRRSLVRRHEFEQEQLREQR
;
A
#
# COMPACT_ATOMS: atom_id res chain seq x y z
N MET A 1 30.42 47.76 -77.02
CA MET A 1 30.08 46.39 -76.56
C MET A 1 30.60 46.01 -75.14
N SER A 2 31.47 46.80 -74.48
CA SER A 2 32.09 46.41 -73.18
C SER A 2 31.23 46.65 -71.92
N GLY A 3 30.43 47.74 -71.87
CA GLY A 3 29.68 48.14 -70.68
C GLY A 3 28.55 47.19 -70.27
N TYR A 4 27.73 46.73 -71.22
CA TYR A 4 26.62 45.82 -70.96
C TYR A 4 27.09 44.46 -70.39
N LYS A 5 28.18 43.90 -70.92
CA LYS A 5 28.76 42.64 -70.43
C LYS A 5 29.24 42.76 -68.98
N ARG A 6 29.77 43.92 -68.58
CA ARG A 6 30.17 44.20 -67.18
C ARG A 6 28.95 44.32 -66.27
N MET A 7 27.94 45.07 -66.69
CA MET A 7 26.68 45.22 -65.95
C MET A 7 25.99 43.86 -65.75
N ARG A 8 25.89 43.03 -66.80
CA ARG A 8 25.33 41.68 -66.70
C ARG A 8 26.08 40.81 -65.68
N ARG A 9 27.43 40.83 -65.70
CA ARG A 9 28.25 40.09 -64.73
C ARG A 9 28.03 40.58 -63.30
N GLN A 10 27.90 41.89 -63.10
CA GLN A 10 27.61 42.47 -61.79
C GLN A 10 26.23 42.05 -61.27
N HIS A 11 25.20 42.10 -62.12
CA HIS A 11 23.86 41.63 -61.76
C HIS A 11 23.85 40.13 -61.46
N GLN A 12 24.54 39.32 -62.26
CA GLN A 12 24.67 37.88 -62.00
C GLN A 12 25.36 37.62 -60.65
N LYS A 13 26.39 38.38 -60.31
CA LYS A 13 27.06 38.30 -58.99
C LYS A 13 26.10 38.68 -57.85
N GLN A 14 25.30 39.73 -58.02
CA GLN A 14 24.31 40.15 -57.02
C GLN A 14 23.21 39.10 -56.83
N LEU A 15 22.74 38.47 -57.91
CA LEU A 15 21.75 37.38 -57.84
C LEU A 15 22.32 36.18 -57.06
N ILE A 16 23.52 35.71 -57.39
CA ILE A 16 24.17 34.60 -56.68
C ILE A 16 24.37 34.94 -55.19
N ALA A 17 24.78 36.17 -54.87
CA ALA A 17 24.96 36.61 -53.50
C ALA A 17 23.63 36.62 -52.72
N LEU A 18 22.54 37.05 -53.35
CA LEU A 18 21.19 37.03 -52.77
C LEU A 18 20.67 35.61 -52.58
N GLU A 19 20.84 34.72 -53.57
CA GLU A 19 20.47 33.31 -53.46
C GLU A 19 21.21 32.62 -52.31
N ASN A 20 22.52 32.86 -52.17
CA ASN A 20 23.31 32.28 -51.08
C ASN A 20 22.88 32.84 -49.72
N ARG A 21 22.56 34.14 -49.63
CA ARG A 21 22.05 34.75 -48.41
C ARG A 21 20.71 34.12 -47.99
N LEU A 22 19.77 33.99 -48.92
CA LEU A 22 18.47 33.38 -48.65
C LEU A 22 18.62 31.90 -48.24
N LYS A 23 19.53 31.15 -48.86
CA LYS A 23 19.82 29.76 -48.44
C LYS A 23 20.36 29.71 -47.01
N ALA A 24 21.30 30.59 -46.66
CA ALA A 24 21.85 30.65 -45.31
C ALA A 24 20.78 31.02 -44.27
N GLU A 25 19.92 32.00 -44.58
CA GLU A 25 18.79 32.38 -43.72
C GLU A 25 17.80 31.21 -43.54
N MET A 26 17.48 30.49 -44.62
CA MET A 26 16.62 29.29 -44.56
C MET A 26 17.22 28.16 -43.72
N ASP A 27 18.53 27.90 -43.85
CA ASP A 27 19.22 26.88 -43.06
C ASP A 27 19.28 27.26 -41.58
N GLU A 28 19.48 28.55 -41.27
CA GLU A 28 19.41 29.06 -39.90
C GLU A 28 18.02 28.89 -39.29
N HIS A 29 16.96 29.24 -40.02
CA HIS A 29 15.58 29.03 -39.55
C HIS A 29 15.25 27.55 -39.32
N ARG A 30 15.70 26.66 -40.20
CA ARG A 30 15.56 25.21 -40.03
C ARG A 30 16.26 24.71 -38.77
N LEU A 31 17.51 25.14 -38.56
CA LEU A 31 18.29 24.74 -37.38
C LEU A 31 17.65 25.25 -36.08
N ARG A 32 17.15 26.48 -36.07
CA ARG A 32 16.42 27.04 -34.91
C ARG A 32 15.16 26.24 -34.61
N LEU A 33 14.34 25.96 -35.62
CA LEU A 33 13.13 25.16 -35.47
C LEU A 33 13.41 23.76 -34.95
N GLN A 34 14.44 23.09 -35.50
CA GLN A 34 14.86 21.77 -35.03
C GLN A 34 15.26 21.80 -33.56
N LYS A 35 16.05 22.80 -33.15
CA LYS A 35 16.47 22.97 -31.76
C LYS A 35 15.31 23.24 -30.82
N GLU A 36 14.34 24.06 -31.24
CA GLU A 36 13.12 24.33 -30.47
C GLU A 36 12.28 23.06 -30.30
N LEU A 37 12.08 22.28 -31.37
CA LEU A 37 11.37 21.00 -31.32
C LEU A 37 12.05 20.01 -30.38
N GLU A 38 13.37 19.84 -30.50
CA GLU A 38 14.14 18.96 -29.61
C GLU A 38 14.04 19.42 -28.15
N THR A 39 14.08 20.73 -27.90
CA THR A 39 13.93 21.30 -26.56
C THR A 39 12.54 21.02 -26.00
N GLN A 40 11.49 21.23 -26.78
CA GLN A 40 10.11 20.95 -26.37
C GLN A 40 9.89 19.46 -26.11
N ALA A 41 10.41 18.59 -26.97
CA ALA A 41 10.33 17.13 -26.81
C ALA A 41 11.02 16.69 -25.50
N ASN A 42 12.22 17.18 -25.24
CA ASN A 42 12.96 16.89 -24.02
C ASN A 42 12.23 17.39 -22.75
N ASN A 43 11.69 18.62 -22.79
CA ASN A 43 10.92 19.17 -21.67
C ASN A 43 9.66 18.34 -21.41
N THR A 44 8.93 17.99 -22.46
CA THR A 44 7.72 17.16 -22.37
C THR A 44 8.05 15.78 -21.78
N TYR A 45 9.14 15.17 -22.22
CA TYR A 45 9.59 13.89 -21.68
C TYR A 45 9.89 13.97 -20.17
N ILE A 46 10.62 15.00 -19.73
CA ILE A 46 10.92 15.22 -18.31
C ILE A 46 9.64 15.43 -17.49
N GLU A 47 8.69 16.19 -18.02
CA GLU A 47 7.40 16.42 -17.36
C GLU A 47 6.58 15.13 -17.23
N LEU A 48 6.54 14.30 -18.28
CA LEU A 48 5.90 12.99 -18.26
C LEU A 48 6.55 12.06 -17.21
N GLU A 49 7.87 12.02 -17.14
CA GLU A 49 8.57 11.21 -16.14
C GLU A 49 8.28 11.68 -14.70
N ARG A 50 8.25 13.01 -14.49
CA ARG A 50 7.87 13.61 -13.20
C ARG A 50 6.43 13.28 -12.83
N LEU A 51 5.51 13.37 -13.79
CA LEU A 51 4.10 13.05 -13.59
C LEU A 51 3.94 11.56 -13.23
N ALA A 52 4.60 10.66 -13.96
CA ALA A 52 4.58 9.22 -13.70
C ALA A 52 5.09 8.90 -12.28
N LYS A 53 6.21 9.51 -11.85
CA LYS A 53 6.74 9.37 -10.49
C LYS A 53 5.75 9.86 -9.42
N ARG A 54 5.09 11.00 -9.66
CA ARG A 54 4.06 11.54 -8.74
C ARG A 54 2.86 10.60 -8.62
N HIS A 55 2.34 10.09 -9.74
CA HIS A 55 1.24 9.15 -9.75
C HIS A 55 1.58 7.86 -9.00
N ALA A 56 2.76 7.27 -9.26
CA ALA A 56 3.22 6.09 -8.54
C ALA A 56 3.26 6.31 -7.02
N ALA A 57 3.84 7.43 -6.57
CA ALA A 57 3.90 7.77 -5.15
C ALA A 57 2.50 7.99 -4.53
N GLN A 58 1.59 8.63 -5.25
CA GLN A 58 0.21 8.83 -4.78
C GLN A 58 -0.54 7.51 -4.64
N THR A 59 -0.45 6.64 -5.66
CA THR A 59 -1.06 5.30 -5.62
C THR A 59 -0.54 4.48 -4.45
N ASP A 60 0.77 4.48 -4.21
CA ASP A 60 1.36 3.80 -3.06
C ASP A 60 0.86 4.37 -1.73
N LYS A 61 0.77 5.69 -1.61
CA LYS A 61 0.23 6.34 -0.40
C LYS A 61 -1.23 5.95 -0.14
N GLU A 62 -2.07 5.94 -1.16
CA GLU A 62 -3.46 5.50 -1.05
C GLU A 62 -3.58 4.03 -0.65
N LEU A 63 -2.73 3.16 -1.20
CA LEU A 63 -2.67 1.75 -0.83
C LEU A 63 -2.25 1.56 0.63
N GLN A 64 -1.27 2.33 1.11
CA GLN A 64 -0.86 2.28 2.52
C GLN A 64 -1.96 2.78 3.46
N LEU A 65 -2.67 3.85 3.10
CA LEU A 65 -3.81 4.34 3.89
C LEU A 65 -4.93 3.29 3.98
N LYS A 66 -5.31 2.69 2.84
CA LYS A 66 -6.31 1.61 2.79
C LYS A 66 -5.88 0.41 3.63
N ARG A 67 -4.61 0.03 3.58
CA ARG A 67 -4.04 -1.02 4.43
C ARG A 67 -4.09 -0.68 5.91
N GLY A 68 -3.71 0.54 6.28
CA GLY A 68 -3.76 1.03 7.64
C GLY A 68 -5.18 0.98 8.21
N GLY A 69 -6.18 1.43 7.45
CA GLY A 69 -7.59 1.39 7.88
C GLY A 69 -8.10 -0.02 8.17
N ILE A 70 -7.83 -0.98 7.29
CA ILE A 70 -8.23 -2.39 7.48
C ILE A 70 -7.51 -3.00 8.68
N GLN A 71 -6.20 -2.74 8.82
CA GLN A 71 -5.43 -3.25 9.96
C GLN A 71 -5.95 -2.69 11.28
N GLN A 72 -6.24 -1.38 11.34
CA GLN A 72 -6.82 -0.75 12.53
C GLN A 72 -8.19 -1.35 12.86
N GLN A 73 -9.05 -1.56 11.86
CA GLN A 73 -10.37 -2.16 12.08
C GLN A 73 -10.27 -3.59 12.66
N ILE A 74 -9.38 -4.42 12.12
CA ILE A 74 -9.15 -5.78 12.63
C ILE A 74 -8.65 -5.73 14.07
N VAL A 75 -7.64 -4.90 14.36
CA VAL A 75 -7.08 -4.79 15.71
C VAL A 75 -8.12 -4.25 16.70
N ALA A 76 -8.94 -3.28 16.30
CA ALA A 76 -10.01 -2.75 17.15
C ALA A 76 -11.05 -3.83 17.49
N GLN A 77 -11.45 -4.64 16.50
CA GLN A 77 -12.35 -5.76 16.71
C GLN A 77 -11.74 -6.84 17.62
N GLN A 78 -10.49 -7.22 17.38
CA GLN A 78 -9.75 -8.20 18.19
C GLN A 78 -9.61 -7.76 19.65
N LYS A 79 -9.33 -6.47 19.88
CA LYS A 79 -9.31 -5.89 21.23
C LYS A 79 -10.67 -5.99 21.92
N LYS A 80 -11.75 -5.65 21.22
CA LYS A 80 -13.12 -5.74 21.75
C LYS A 80 -13.47 -7.18 22.14
N GLU A 81 -13.17 -8.14 21.26
CA GLU A 81 -13.39 -9.56 21.50
C GLU A 81 -12.57 -10.07 22.69
N LEU A 82 -11.30 -9.69 22.78
CA LEU A 82 -10.43 -10.08 23.91
C LEU A 82 -10.93 -9.51 25.23
N THR A 83 -11.32 -8.23 25.28
CA THR A 83 -11.89 -7.64 26.49
C THR A 83 -13.15 -8.38 26.93
N SER A 84 -14.08 -8.63 26.00
CA SER A 84 -15.30 -9.38 26.28
C SER A 84 -14.99 -10.81 26.76
N PHE A 85 -14.00 -11.47 26.16
CA PHE A 85 -13.59 -12.82 26.53
C PHE A 85 -13.04 -12.87 27.96
N LEU A 86 -12.14 -11.96 28.32
CA LEU A 86 -11.55 -11.88 29.66
C LEU A 86 -12.59 -11.54 30.74
N GLU A 87 -13.55 -10.67 30.43
CA GLU A 87 -14.68 -10.37 31.32
C GLU A 87 -15.54 -11.62 31.58
N ASN A 88 -15.79 -12.43 30.56
CA ASN A 88 -16.52 -13.68 30.68
C ASN A 88 -15.73 -14.71 31.49
N GLN A 89 -14.43 -14.91 31.22
CA GLN A 89 -13.58 -15.79 32.05
C GLN A 89 -13.61 -15.40 33.53
N LYS A 90 -13.57 -14.11 33.83
CA LYS A 90 -13.64 -13.61 35.21
C LYS A 90 -14.98 -13.92 35.88
N LYS A 91 -16.09 -13.85 35.14
CA LYS A 91 -17.42 -14.22 35.64
C LYS A 91 -17.52 -15.73 35.86
N GLU A 92 -17.14 -16.53 34.88
CA GLU A 92 -17.13 -18.00 34.98
C GLU A 92 -16.25 -18.48 36.12
N TYR A 93 -15.05 -17.91 36.28
CA TYR A 93 -14.17 -18.24 37.40
C TYR A 93 -14.83 -18.00 38.76
N ARG A 94 -15.58 -16.89 38.92
CA ARG A 94 -16.31 -16.61 40.15
C ARG A 94 -17.38 -17.67 40.41
N ILE A 95 -18.22 -17.93 39.41
CA ILE A 95 -19.32 -18.91 39.49
C ILE A 95 -18.78 -20.30 39.83
N CYS A 96 -17.81 -20.81 39.08
CA CYS A 96 -17.22 -22.13 39.29
C CYS A 96 -16.54 -22.23 40.65
N LYS A 97 -15.76 -21.22 41.06
CA LYS A 97 -15.11 -21.20 42.38
C LYS A 97 -16.14 -21.21 43.52
N ASP A 98 -17.26 -20.50 43.38
CA ASP A 98 -18.28 -20.46 44.42
C ASP A 98 -19.08 -21.78 44.48
N LYS A 99 -19.38 -22.41 43.34
CA LYS A 99 -19.96 -23.77 43.27
C LYS A 99 -19.10 -24.83 43.97
N ILE A 100 -17.79 -24.86 43.70
CA ILE A 100 -16.87 -25.82 44.33
C ILE A 100 -16.81 -25.61 45.85
N LYS A 101 -16.90 -24.37 46.31
CA LYS A 101 -16.96 -24.10 47.76
C LYS A 101 -18.25 -24.61 48.39
N GLU A 102 -19.38 -24.45 47.69
CA GLU A 102 -20.69 -24.94 48.13
C GLU A 102 -20.70 -26.47 48.20
N GLU A 103 -20.29 -27.17 47.13
CA GLU A 103 -20.17 -28.63 47.08
C GLU A 103 -19.26 -29.18 48.20
N MET A 104 -18.12 -28.53 48.49
CA MET A 104 -17.22 -28.95 49.58
C MET A 104 -17.77 -28.62 50.97
N SER A 105 -18.75 -27.73 51.09
CA SER A 105 -19.41 -27.43 52.36
C SER A 105 -20.46 -28.47 52.74
N GLU A 106 -21.04 -29.16 51.74
CA GLU A 106 -22.08 -30.18 51.90
C GLU A 106 -21.54 -31.56 52.33
N ASP A 107 -20.23 -31.79 52.25
CA ASP A 107 -19.58 -33.04 52.67
C ASP A 107 -18.92 -32.89 54.07
N PRO A 108 -19.63 -33.12 55.19
CA PRO A 108 -19.08 -32.92 56.53
C PRO A 108 -17.98 -33.93 56.93
N CYS A 109 -17.81 -35.03 56.18
CA CYS A 109 -16.86 -36.09 56.52
C CYS A 109 -15.44 -35.84 56.00
N THR A 110 -15.24 -34.91 55.05
CA THR A 110 -13.89 -34.63 54.52
C THR A 110 -13.09 -33.70 55.46
N PRO A 111 -11.84 -34.05 55.81
CA PRO A 111 -10.96 -33.19 56.59
C PRO A 111 -10.72 -31.82 55.96
N LYS A 112 -10.53 -30.79 56.78
CA LYS A 112 -10.36 -29.40 56.35
C LYS A 112 -9.15 -29.20 55.42
N GLU A 113 -8.05 -29.89 55.67
CA GLU A 113 -6.83 -29.82 54.83
C GLU A 113 -7.08 -30.40 53.44
N GLU A 114 -7.74 -31.56 53.32
CA GLU A 114 -8.10 -32.14 52.03
C GLU A 114 -9.04 -31.24 51.22
N LYS A 115 -10.04 -30.62 51.87
CA LYS A 115 -10.93 -29.66 51.21
C LYS A 115 -10.15 -28.46 50.65
N GLN A 116 -9.18 -27.96 51.41
CA GLN A 116 -8.36 -26.83 50.99
C GLN A 116 -7.40 -27.19 49.85
N GLU A 117 -6.80 -28.38 49.89
CA GLU A 117 -5.97 -28.89 48.81
C GLU A 117 -6.78 -29.12 47.53
N ARG A 118 -7.96 -29.77 47.63
CA ARG A 118 -8.87 -29.96 46.49
C ARG A 118 -9.27 -28.64 45.85
N LEU A 119 -9.66 -27.64 46.66
CA LEU A 119 -10.00 -26.32 46.18
C LEU A 119 -8.80 -25.63 45.49
N SER A 120 -7.59 -25.82 46.01
CA SER A 120 -6.37 -25.27 45.40
C SER A 120 -6.12 -25.90 44.04
N ARG A 121 -6.15 -27.23 43.94
CA ARG A 121 -5.97 -27.96 42.67
C ARG A 121 -7.02 -27.54 41.63
N HIS A 122 -8.28 -27.38 42.03
CA HIS A 122 -9.32 -26.91 41.11
C HIS A 122 -9.09 -25.50 40.57
N LYS A 123 -8.64 -24.56 41.43
CA LYS A 123 -8.30 -23.20 41.00
C LYS A 123 -7.15 -23.19 40.01
N GLU A 124 -6.10 -23.98 40.28
CA GLU A 124 -4.95 -24.11 39.40
C GLU A 124 -5.35 -24.67 38.03
N THR A 125 -6.12 -25.76 37.99
CA THR A 125 -6.65 -26.32 36.75
C THR A 125 -7.50 -25.31 35.97
N MET A 126 -8.38 -24.56 36.65
CA MET A 126 -9.18 -23.53 35.99
C MET A 126 -8.32 -22.41 35.41
N GLN A 127 -7.34 -21.90 36.17
CA GLN A 127 -6.45 -20.84 35.68
C GLN A 127 -5.61 -21.31 34.50
N ARG A 128 -5.13 -22.56 34.54
CA ARG A 128 -4.40 -23.16 33.43
C ARG A 128 -5.27 -23.28 32.18
N SER A 129 -6.49 -23.82 32.31
CA SER A 129 -7.46 -23.91 31.21
C SER A 129 -7.76 -22.54 30.61
N GLN A 130 -7.96 -21.53 31.47
CA GLN A 130 -8.20 -20.16 31.04
C GLN A 130 -7.03 -19.56 30.26
N ALA A 131 -5.79 -19.79 30.72
CA ALA A 131 -4.59 -19.34 30.01
C ALA A 131 -4.41 -20.05 28.65
N GLU A 132 -4.72 -21.35 28.59
CA GLU A 132 -4.68 -22.13 27.34
C GLU A 132 -5.71 -21.62 26.32
N GLU A 133 -6.93 -21.32 26.76
CA GLU A 133 -7.98 -20.75 25.90
C GLU A 133 -7.65 -19.32 25.42
N GLU A 134 -7.10 -18.47 26.29
CA GLU A 134 -6.65 -17.13 25.91
C GLU A 134 -5.53 -17.20 24.85
N ALA A 135 -4.54 -18.08 25.07
CA ALA A 135 -3.46 -18.31 24.11
C ALA A 135 -4.01 -18.78 22.75
N HIS A 136 -5.01 -19.67 22.75
CA HIS A 136 -5.66 -20.13 21.53
C HIS A 136 -6.41 -19.00 20.81
N LEU A 137 -7.16 -18.17 21.53
CA LEU A 137 -7.82 -16.99 20.98
C LEU A 137 -6.83 -16.03 20.32
N LEU A 138 -5.73 -15.70 21.01
CA LEU A 138 -4.68 -14.81 20.49
C LEU A 138 -4.01 -15.40 19.24
N ALA A 139 -3.77 -16.72 19.22
CA ALA A 139 -3.24 -17.39 18.03
C ALA A 139 -4.20 -17.29 16.84
N GLN A 140 -5.50 -17.49 17.06
CA GLN A 140 -6.52 -17.31 16.01
C GLN A 140 -6.59 -15.87 15.51
N GLN A 141 -6.58 -14.89 16.42
CA GLN A 141 -6.56 -13.47 16.06
C GLN A 141 -5.34 -13.13 15.18
N ARG A 142 -4.16 -13.64 15.51
CA ARG A 142 -2.95 -13.46 14.68
C ARG A 142 -3.11 -14.05 13.29
N LEU A 143 -3.65 -15.27 13.18
CA LEU A 143 -3.89 -15.92 11.88
C LEU A 143 -4.88 -15.12 11.00
N VAL A 144 -5.95 -14.59 11.60
CA VAL A 144 -6.94 -13.75 10.90
C VAL A 144 -6.29 -12.46 10.40
N TYR A 145 -5.48 -11.80 11.23
CA TYR A 145 -4.75 -10.60 10.84
C TYR A 145 -3.80 -10.87 9.65
N ASP A 146 -3.00 -11.93 9.73
CA ASP A 146 -2.04 -12.28 8.68
C ASP A 146 -2.74 -12.69 7.37
N ARG A 147 -3.83 -13.46 7.46
CA ARG A 147 -4.66 -13.82 6.30
C ARG A 147 -5.23 -12.57 5.64
N SER A 148 -5.72 -11.62 6.43
CA SER A 148 -6.32 -10.38 5.93
C SER A 148 -5.29 -9.48 5.26
N CYS A 149 -4.10 -9.32 5.85
CA CYS A 149 -2.99 -8.58 5.25
C CYS A 149 -2.55 -9.19 3.92
N ARG A 150 -2.42 -10.52 3.85
CA ARG A 150 -2.09 -11.23 2.60
C ARG A 150 -3.19 -11.10 1.55
N ALA A 151 -4.45 -11.18 1.94
CA ALA A 151 -5.59 -11.01 1.03
C ALA A 151 -5.64 -9.60 0.45
N LEU A 152 -5.35 -8.57 1.25
CA LEU A 152 -5.25 -7.20 0.77
C LEU A 152 -4.12 -7.03 -0.24
N LYS A 153 -2.91 -7.51 0.09
CA LYS A 153 -1.75 -7.44 -0.82
C LYS A 153 -2.04 -8.10 -2.17
N ARG A 154 -2.68 -9.28 -2.16
CA ARG A 154 -3.12 -9.97 -3.38
C ARG A 154 -4.12 -9.14 -4.19
N ARG A 155 -5.18 -8.61 -3.55
CA ARG A 155 -6.19 -7.79 -4.23
C ARG A 155 -5.61 -6.51 -4.84
N SER A 156 -4.61 -5.91 -4.20
CA SER A 156 -3.92 -4.74 -4.76
C SER A 156 -3.06 -5.10 -5.97
N LEU A 157 -2.33 -6.21 -5.91
CA LEU A 157 -1.51 -6.69 -7.04
C LEU A 157 -2.36 -7.07 -8.26
N VAL A 158 -3.47 -7.78 -8.03
CA VAL A 158 -4.40 -8.18 -9.10
C VAL A 158 -4.99 -6.96 -9.80
N ARG A 159 -5.52 -5.98 -9.04
CA ARG A 159 -6.05 -4.74 -9.61
C ARG A 159 -5.02 -3.95 -10.42
N ARG A 160 -3.77 -3.91 -9.95
CA ARG A 160 -2.69 -3.26 -10.71
C ARG A 160 -2.43 -3.98 -12.03
N HIS A 161 -2.38 -5.32 -11.99
CA HIS A 161 -2.20 -6.12 -13.21
C HIS A 161 -3.38 -5.96 -14.20
N GLU A 162 -4.61 -5.96 -13.71
CA GLU A 162 -5.81 -5.72 -14.53
C GLU A 162 -5.74 -4.36 -15.24
N PHE A 163 -5.37 -3.31 -14.50
CA PHE A 163 -5.18 -1.97 -15.05
C PHE A 163 -4.05 -1.92 -16.11
N GLU A 164 -2.91 -2.56 -15.85
CA GLU A 164 -1.80 -2.67 -16.82
C GLU A 164 -2.27 -3.37 -18.12
N GLN A 165 -3.10 -4.41 -18.01
CA GLN A 165 -3.65 -5.12 -19.17
C GLN A 165 -4.64 -4.28 -19.97
N GLU A 166 -5.48 -3.48 -19.29
CA GLU A 166 -6.39 -2.53 -19.96
C GLU A 166 -5.61 -1.48 -20.75
N GLN A 167 -4.58 -0.90 -20.15
CA GLN A 167 -3.71 0.08 -20.83
C GLN A 167 -3.02 -0.51 -22.07
N LEU A 168 -2.56 -1.76 -22.01
CA LEU A 168 -1.97 -2.43 -23.17
C LEU A 168 -2.98 -2.71 -24.29
N ARG A 169 -4.28 -2.85 -23.97
CA ARG A 169 -5.34 -2.99 -24.99
C ARG A 169 -5.67 -1.66 -25.65
N GLU A 170 -5.72 -0.57 -24.88
CA GLU A 170 -6.00 0.77 -25.38
C GLU A 170 -4.89 1.32 -26.31
N GLN A 171 -3.67 0.79 -26.20
CA GLN A 171 -2.54 1.15 -27.06
C GLN A 171 -2.45 0.34 -28.37
N ARG A 172 -3.37 -0.60 -28.63
CA ARG A 172 -3.46 -1.38 -29.86
C ARG A 172 -4.57 -0.87 -30.77
#